data_AF-A0A3L6T242-F1
#
_entry.id   AF-A0A3L6T242-F1
#
_cell.length_a   1.000
_cell.length_b   1.000
_cell.length_c   1.000
_cell.angle_alpha   90.00
_cell.angle_beta   90.00
_cell.angle_gamma   90.00
#
_symmetry.space_group_name_H-M   'P 1'
#
loop_
_entity.id
_entity.type
_entity.pdbx_description
1 polymer ?
#
loop_
_entity_poly.entity_id
_entity_poly.type
_entity_poly.pdbx_seq_one_letter_code
_entity_poly.pdbx_strand_id
1 'polypeptide(L)'
;MEAKKPYVIAVVIQLIYTGMFVVSKAAFDHGMNTFVFIFYRMVAASLLLVPIAIALERKNVRSLSLLLLLKLFFYALIGNTFSLNLYNVSMKFTSATVASASSNSMPVIAFCLALLLRMEVVKLRSLPGKAKVAGVALCLAGVFVLAFYAGPALSPVNPHRAFAVAHASSSNVPSRMTWIRGTFLMVLANVTWALWIVLQSALLKEYPNKMLVTVTQCVFSTVQSFVVAVVAEKDFSKWNLRLDISLIAIFYTGFVVTGVSYYLQAWCMEMKGPVFLAMWNPLCFVFTIFCSSFFLGEIVHLGSTVGGALLVGGLYSVLWAKSRETKIDLMIDLDGTQDEGHKKSRDQDGGKKKEESATSLGVVEQA
;
A
#
# COMPACT_ATOMS: atom_id res chain seq x y z
N MET A 1 0.57 -6.92 -26.81
CA MET A 1 -0.33 -7.08 -25.64
C MET A 1 0.44 -6.94 -24.32
N GLU A 2 1.67 -7.47 -24.22
CA GLU A 2 2.53 -7.41 -23.02
C GLU A 2 2.73 -6.00 -22.41
N ALA A 3 2.91 -4.95 -23.23
CA ALA A 3 3.13 -3.60 -22.72
C ALA A 3 1.93 -3.00 -21.93
N LYS A 4 0.70 -3.45 -22.21
CA LYS A 4 -0.54 -2.95 -21.55
C LYS A 4 -0.88 -3.75 -20.29
N LYS A 5 -0.34 -4.95 -20.14
CA LYS A 5 -0.60 -5.87 -19.03
C LYS A 5 -0.47 -5.26 -17.63
N PRO A 6 0.63 -4.56 -17.26
CA PRO A 6 0.74 -3.97 -15.92
C PRO A 6 -0.30 -2.88 -15.65
N TYR A 7 -0.76 -2.15 -16.67
CA TYR A 7 -1.79 -1.12 -16.55
C TYR A 7 -3.16 -1.75 -16.24
N VAL A 8 -3.52 -2.82 -16.97
CA VAL A 8 -4.76 -3.57 -16.71
C VAL A 8 -4.74 -4.16 -15.31
N ILE A 9 -3.62 -4.79 -14.91
CA ILE A 9 -3.46 -5.34 -13.55
C ILE A 9 -3.63 -4.24 -12.50
N ALA A 10 -3.00 -3.08 -12.68
CA ALA A 10 -3.13 -1.98 -11.74
C ALA A 10 -4.58 -1.50 -11.60
N VAL A 11 -5.31 -1.32 -12.72
CA VAL A 11 -6.74 -0.93 -12.68
C VAL A 11 -7.58 -1.99 -11.96
N VAL A 12 -7.36 -3.28 -12.23
CA VAL A 12 -8.04 -4.39 -11.55
C VAL A 12 -7.78 -4.35 -10.05
N ILE A 13 -6.54 -4.11 -9.63
CA ILE A 13 -6.19 -3.97 -8.20
C ILE A 13 -6.98 -2.81 -7.58
N GLN A 14 -7.04 -1.64 -8.24
CA GLN A 14 -7.79 -0.48 -7.71
C GLN A 14 -9.30 -0.75 -7.61
N LEU A 15 -9.88 -1.50 -8.55
CA LEU A 15 -11.28 -1.94 -8.48
C LEU A 15 -11.51 -2.89 -7.31
N ILE A 16 -10.59 -3.84 -7.06
CA ILE A 16 -10.69 -4.75 -5.91
C ILE A 16 -10.62 -3.99 -4.58
N TYR A 17 -9.70 -3.02 -4.46
CA TYR A 17 -9.63 -2.19 -3.25
C TYR A 17 -10.85 -1.28 -3.08
N THR A 18 -11.40 -0.75 -4.16
CA THR A 18 -12.66 0.01 -4.13
C THR A 18 -13.78 -0.86 -3.56
N GLY A 19 -13.94 -2.07 -4.08
CA GLY A 19 -14.92 -3.03 -3.55
C GLY A 19 -14.64 -3.36 -2.08
N MET A 20 -13.37 -3.43 -1.65
CA MET A 20 -13.03 -3.70 -0.25
C MET A 20 -13.59 -2.61 0.66
N PHE A 21 -13.39 -1.35 0.31
CA PHE A 21 -13.85 -0.22 1.11
C PHE A 21 -15.39 -0.19 1.21
N VAL A 22 -16.07 -0.32 0.07
CA VAL A 22 -17.53 -0.29 -0.04
C VAL A 22 -18.18 -1.46 0.70
N VAL A 23 -17.74 -2.69 0.41
CA VAL A 23 -18.37 -3.91 0.95
C VAL A 23 -18.06 -4.08 2.44
N SER A 24 -16.86 -3.75 2.90
CA SER A 24 -16.54 -3.80 4.35
C SER A 24 -17.36 -2.77 5.13
N LYS A 25 -17.51 -1.55 4.59
CA LYS A 25 -18.31 -0.51 5.23
C LYS A 25 -19.79 -0.92 5.29
N ALA A 26 -20.33 -1.49 4.22
CA ALA A 26 -21.69 -2.01 4.19
C ALA A 26 -21.91 -3.09 5.26
N ALA A 27 -20.98 -4.05 5.40
CA ALA A 27 -21.05 -5.05 6.47
C ALA A 27 -21.08 -4.42 7.88
N PHE A 28 -20.27 -3.38 8.12
CA PHE A 28 -20.24 -2.70 9.43
C PHE A 28 -21.51 -1.90 9.71
N ASP A 29 -22.11 -1.29 8.69
CA ASP A 29 -23.36 -0.56 8.81
C ASP A 29 -24.56 -1.50 9.03
N HIS A 30 -24.48 -2.73 8.54
CA HIS A 30 -25.42 -3.81 8.86
C HIS A 30 -25.16 -4.48 10.22
N GLY A 31 -24.23 -3.95 11.03
CA GLY A 31 -24.04 -4.36 12.42
C GLY A 31 -22.96 -5.42 12.65
N MET A 32 -22.21 -5.83 11.62
CA MET A 32 -21.10 -6.77 11.79
C MET A 32 -20.02 -6.18 12.72
N ASN A 33 -19.58 -6.96 13.71
CA ASN A 33 -18.48 -6.55 14.57
C ASN A 33 -17.15 -6.54 13.78
N THR A 34 -16.39 -5.46 13.89
CA THR A 34 -15.15 -5.23 13.11
C THR A 34 -14.03 -6.22 13.46
N PHE A 35 -13.92 -6.64 14.72
CA PHE A 35 -12.89 -7.59 15.18
C PHE A 35 -13.22 -9.02 14.72
N VAL A 36 -14.47 -9.43 14.89
CA VAL A 36 -14.98 -10.73 14.41
C VAL A 36 -14.85 -10.82 12.89
N PHE A 37 -15.14 -9.73 12.17
CA PHE A 37 -14.96 -9.64 10.72
C PHE A 37 -13.51 -9.91 10.29
N ILE A 38 -12.52 -9.35 10.99
CA ILE A 38 -11.10 -9.56 10.66
C ILE A 38 -10.68 -10.99 10.91
N PHE A 39 -11.11 -11.57 12.03
CA PHE A 39 -10.85 -12.97 12.31
C PHE A 39 -11.35 -13.85 11.15
N TYR A 40 -12.61 -13.71 10.76
CA TYR A 40 -13.15 -14.51 9.65
C TYR A 40 -12.50 -14.20 8.30
N ARG A 41 -12.14 -12.94 8.03
CA ARG A 41 -11.37 -12.56 6.83
C ARG A 41 -10.02 -13.30 6.78
N MET A 42 -9.31 -13.39 7.91
CA MET A 42 -8.02 -14.07 8.02
C MET A 42 -8.17 -15.59 7.93
N VAL A 43 -9.24 -16.15 8.50
CA VAL A 43 -9.60 -17.57 8.32
C VAL A 43 -9.82 -17.87 6.85
N ALA A 44 -10.65 -17.08 6.15
CA ALA A 44 -10.90 -17.26 4.72
C ALA A 44 -9.60 -17.14 3.91
N ALA A 45 -8.78 -16.11 4.15
CA ALA A 45 -7.48 -15.98 3.48
C ALA A 45 -6.59 -17.22 3.71
N SER A 46 -6.51 -17.72 4.94
CA SER A 46 -5.71 -18.90 5.29
C SER A 46 -6.24 -20.19 4.66
N LEU A 47 -7.57 -20.38 4.63
CA LEU A 47 -8.21 -21.52 3.98
C LEU A 47 -7.93 -21.58 2.48
N LEU A 48 -7.72 -20.43 1.82
CA LEU A 48 -7.32 -20.37 0.42
C LEU A 48 -5.80 -20.55 0.24
N LEU A 49 -5.00 -19.83 1.02
CA LEU A 49 -3.55 -19.75 0.80
C LEU A 49 -2.80 -21.00 1.29
N VAL A 50 -3.23 -21.62 2.39
CA VAL A 50 -2.54 -22.81 2.96
C VAL A 50 -2.56 -23.99 1.98
N PRO A 51 -3.71 -24.39 1.39
CA PRO A 51 -3.73 -25.48 0.41
C PRO A 51 -2.89 -25.16 -0.84
N ILE A 52 -2.94 -23.93 -1.32
CA ILE A 52 -2.14 -23.48 -2.48
C ILE A 52 -0.64 -23.59 -2.17
N ALA A 53 -0.22 -23.12 -0.99
CA ALA A 53 1.17 -23.22 -0.56
C ALA A 53 1.63 -24.68 -0.40
N ILE A 54 0.79 -25.55 0.19
CA ILE A 54 1.10 -26.98 0.30
C ILE A 54 1.24 -27.61 -1.09
N ALA A 55 0.37 -27.27 -2.04
CA ALA A 55 0.41 -27.81 -3.40
C ALA A 55 1.66 -27.34 -4.17
N LEU A 56 2.04 -26.07 -4.05
CA LEU A 56 3.14 -25.47 -4.80
C LEU A 56 4.52 -25.72 -4.17
N GLU A 57 4.61 -25.77 -2.84
CA GLU A 57 5.88 -25.82 -2.12
C GLU A 57 6.19 -27.19 -1.49
N ARG A 58 5.37 -28.21 -1.73
CA ARG A 58 5.55 -29.56 -1.15
C ARG A 58 6.97 -30.14 -1.29
N LYS A 59 7.69 -29.74 -2.34
CA LYS A 59 9.04 -30.23 -2.66
C LYS A 59 10.19 -29.31 -2.18
N ASN A 60 9.89 -28.10 -1.72
CA ASN A 60 10.88 -27.06 -1.38
C ASN A 60 10.81 -26.63 0.10
N VAL A 61 10.31 -27.50 0.99
CA VAL A 61 10.11 -27.18 2.41
C VAL A 61 11.45 -27.03 3.12
N ARG A 62 11.98 -25.81 3.14
CA ARG A 62 13.09 -25.43 4.00
C ARG A 62 12.53 -25.13 5.39
N SER A 63 13.01 -25.84 6.40
CA SER A 63 12.60 -25.63 7.80
C SER A 63 12.77 -24.15 8.18
N LEU A 64 11.70 -23.55 8.72
CA LEU A 64 11.72 -22.18 9.23
C LEU A 64 12.40 -22.18 10.60
N SER A 65 13.43 -21.36 10.76
CA SER A 65 14.07 -21.19 12.08
C SER A 65 13.09 -20.54 13.07
N LEU A 66 13.20 -20.86 14.35
CA LEU A 66 12.34 -20.29 15.39
C LEU A 66 12.44 -18.75 15.44
N LEU A 67 13.64 -18.20 15.21
CA LEU A 67 13.85 -16.76 15.14
C LEU A 67 13.09 -16.13 13.96
N LEU A 68 13.07 -16.80 12.80
CA LEU A 68 12.30 -16.35 11.64
C LEU A 68 10.80 -16.43 11.90
N LEU A 69 10.31 -17.50 12.55
CA LEU A 69 8.92 -17.62 12.97
C LEU A 69 8.52 -16.50 13.93
N LEU A 70 9.37 -16.17 14.90
CA LEU A 70 9.14 -15.06 15.83
C LEU A 70 9.10 -13.71 15.09
N LYS A 71 10.02 -13.47 14.16
CA LYS A 71 10.02 -12.28 13.29
C LYS A 71 8.73 -12.18 12.48
N LEU A 72 8.30 -13.27 11.86
CA LEU A 72 7.05 -13.37 11.09
C LEU A 72 5.82 -13.13 11.96
N PHE A 73 5.82 -13.62 13.20
CA PHE A 73 4.75 -13.39 14.18
C PHE A 73 4.58 -11.90 14.48
N PHE A 74 5.67 -11.18 14.78
CA PHE A 74 5.61 -9.73 15.02
C PHE A 74 5.22 -8.94 13.77
N TYR A 75 5.67 -9.37 12.59
CA TYR A 75 5.27 -8.71 11.34
C TYR A 75 3.78 -8.89 11.07
N ALA A 76 3.24 -10.09 11.28
CA ALA A 76 1.81 -10.35 11.21
C ALA A 76 1.03 -9.51 12.23
N LEU A 77 1.58 -9.34 13.44
CA LEU A 77 0.96 -8.55 14.49
C LEU A 77 0.87 -7.07 14.10
N ILE A 78 1.94 -6.48 13.60
CA ILE A 78 1.99 -5.06 13.23
C ILE A 78 1.13 -4.79 11.99
N GLY A 79 1.36 -5.57 10.93
CA GLY A 79 0.79 -5.32 9.61
C GLY A 79 -0.63 -5.83 9.45
N ASN A 80 -0.89 -7.09 9.79
CA ASN A 80 -2.20 -7.67 9.56
C ASN A 80 -3.11 -7.41 10.76
N THR A 81 -2.75 -7.89 11.95
CA THR A 81 -3.63 -7.84 13.11
C THR A 81 -3.88 -6.40 13.56
N PHE A 82 -2.85 -5.66 13.96
CA PHE A 82 -3.02 -4.33 14.55
C PHE A 82 -3.53 -3.32 13.52
N SER A 83 -2.89 -3.23 12.35
CA SER A 83 -3.30 -2.27 11.33
C SER A 83 -4.71 -2.52 10.80
N LEU A 84 -5.08 -3.77 10.46
CA LEU A 84 -6.43 -4.03 9.92
C LEU A 84 -7.52 -3.83 10.98
N ASN A 85 -7.24 -4.11 12.26
CA ASN A 85 -8.16 -3.79 13.34
C ASN A 85 -8.39 -2.29 13.48
N LEU A 86 -7.32 -1.49 13.54
CA LEU A 86 -7.43 -0.04 13.55
C LEU A 86 -8.19 0.49 12.34
N TYR A 87 -7.90 -0.06 11.16
CA TYR A 87 -8.49 0.30 9.88
C TYR A 87 -10.00 0.00 9.81
N ASN A 88 -10.45 -1.13 10.35
CA ASN A 88 -11.88 -1.45 10.34
C ASN A 88 -12.65 -0.68 11.41
N VAL A 89 -12.06 -0.50 12.59
CA VAL A 89 -12.63 0.34 13.65
C VAL A 89 -12.74 1.79 13.17
N SER A 90 -11.73 2.32 12.47
CA SER A 90 -11.80 3.67 11.90
C SER A 90 -12.89 3.78 10.85
N MET A 91 -13.02 2.81 9.93
CA MET A 91 -14.12 2.80 8.94
C MET A 91 -15.50 2.81 9.58
N LYS A 92 -15.69 2.19 10.75
CA LYS A 92 -16.95 2.25 11.49
C LYS A 92 -17.28 3.67 11.98
N PHE A 93 -16.27 4.47 12.28
CA PHE A 93 -16.42 5.86 12.73
C PHE A 93 -16.37 6.90 11.61
N THR A 94 -15.86 6.52 10.44
CA THR A 94 -15.74 7.36 9.25
C THR A 94 -16.54 6.78 8.09
N SER A 95 -16.08 7.03 6.85
CA SER A 95 -16.70 6.56 5.62
C SER A 95 -15.72 5.75 4.77
N ALA A 96 -16.24 5.02 3.79
CA ALA A 96 -15.42 4.34 2.78
C ALA A 96 -14.58 5.35 1.97
N THR A 97 -15.14 6.53 1.71
CA THR A 97 -14.46 7.63 1.03
C THR A 97 -13.25 8.14 1.82
N VAL A 98 -13.36 8.33 3.14
CA VAL A 98 -12.21 8.76 3.97
C VAL A 98 -11.12 7.69 3.99
N ALA A 99 -11.52 6.42 4.07
CA ALA A 99 -10.57 5.31 4.10
C ALA A 99 -9.73 5.26 2.81
N SER A 100 -10.42 5.28 1.66
CA SER A 100 -9.76 5.34 0.35
C SER A 100 -8.93 6.61 0.16
N ALA A 101 -9.43 7.79 0.57
CA ALA A 101 -8.66 9.04 0.52
C ALA A 101 -7.34 8.91 1.29
N SER A 102 -7.44 8.44 2.54
CA SER A 102 -6.31 8.32 3.46
C SER A 102 -5.23 7.37 2.94
N SER A 103 -5.59 6.33 2.17
CA SER A 103 -4.64 5.39 1.58
C SER A 103 -3.63 6.06 0.63
N ASN A 104 -3.97 7.22 0.04
CA ASN A 104 -3.04 8.02 -0.78
C ASN A 104 -1.88 8.60 0.04
N SER A 105 -2.00 8.66 1.37
CA SER A 105 -0.88 9.05 2.24
C SER A 105 0.17 7.94 2.42
N MET A 106 -0.15 6.68 2.12
CA MET A 106 0.76 5.55 2.40
C MET A 106 2.15 5.71 1.78
N PRO A 107 2.32 6.10 0.50
CA PRO A 107 3.66 6.23 -0.08
C PRO A 107 4.46 7.39 0.53
N VAL A 108 3.79 8.46 0.96
CA VAL A 108 4.42 9.58 1.66
C VAL A 108 4.84 9.19 3.07
N ILE A 109 4.01 8.44 3.79
CA ILE A 109 4.36 7.87 5.09
C ILE A 109 5.54 6.90 4.98
N ALA A 110 5.52 6.01 3.98
CA ALA A 110 6.61 5.08 3.71
C ALA A 110 7.92 5.81 3.43
N PHE A 111 7.88 6.91 2.68
CA PHE A 111 9.02 7.79 2.48
C PHE A 111 9.52 8.40 3.80
N CYS A 112 8.64 8.95 4.64
CA CYS A 112 9.03 9.47 5.96
C CYS A 112 9.68 8.41 6.85
N LEU A 113 9.13 7.18 6.85
CA LEU A 113 9.72 6.04 7.57
C LEU A 113 11.10 5.68 7.02
N ALA A 114 11.28 5.70 5.70
CA ALA A 114 12.59 5.47 5.07
C ALA A 114 13.61 6.54 5.49
N LEU A 115 13.20 7.81 5.68
CA LEU A 115 14.07 8.85 6.25
C LEU A 115 14.44 8.57 7.71
N LEU A 116 13.44 8.23 8.54
CA LEU A 116 13.65 7.94 9.96
C LEU A 116 14.58 6.74 10.18
N LEU A 117 14.43 5.71 9.34
CA LEU A 117 15.28 4.51 9.34
C LEU A 117 16.63 4.72 8.61
N ARG A 118 16.93 5.95 8.15
CA ARG A 118 18.15 6.30 7.40
C ARG A 118 18.37 5.46 6.12
N MET A 119 17.28 4.96 5.54
CA MET A 119 17.29 4.25 4.26
C MET A 119 17.26 5.19 3.05
N GLU A 120 16.85 6.45 3.25
CA GLU A 120 16.75 7.47 2.22
C GLU A 120 17.34 8.80 2.72
N VAL A 121 17.95 9.58 1.81
CA VAL A 121 18.59 10.88 2.13
C VAL A 121 17.93 11.98 1.30
N VAL A 122 17.48 13.05 1.95
CA VAL A 122 16.86 14.18 1.26
C VAL A 122 17.86 15.30 1.08
N LYS A 123 18.18 15.60 -0.18
CA LYS A 123 18.97 16.76 -0.56
C LYS A 123 18.06 18.00 -0.63
N LEU A 124 17.82 18.70 0.48
CA LEU A 124 16.88 19.84 0.56
C LEU A 124 17.19 21.00 -0.42
N ARG A 125 18.44 21.11 -0.87
CA ARG A 125 18.84 22.12 -1.86
C ARG A 125 18.45 21.73 -3.30
N SER A 126 18.16 20.46 -3.57
CA SER A 126 17.79 19.98 -4.90
C SER A 126 16.29 20.18 -5.17
N LEU A 127 15.93 20.30 -6.45
CA LEU A 127 14.52 20.42 -6.87
C LEU A 127 13.68 19.19 -6.46
N PRO A 128 14.15 17.93 -6.62
CA PRO A 128 13.46 16.77 -6.08
C PRO A 128 13.32 16.78 -4.55
N GLY A 129 14.34 17.23 -3.82
CA GLY A 129 14.29 17.35 -2.37
C GLY A 129 13.22 18.32 -1.89
N LYS A 130 13.11 19.49 -2.54
CA LYS A 130 12.03 20.46 -2.26
C LYS A 130 10.64 19.89 -2.56
N ALA A 131 10.50 19.17 -3.68
CA ALA A 131 9.23 18.52 -4.04
C ALA A 131 8.82 17.45 -3.02
N LYS A 132 9.75 16.63 -2.51
CA LYS A 132 9.48 15.67 -1.42
C LYS A 132 8.91 16.35 -0.18
N VAL A 133 9.54 17.43 0.28
CA VAL A 133 9.07 18.20 1.46
C VAL A 133 7.69 18.81 1.21
N ALA A 134 7.47 19.41 0.03
CA ALA A 134 6.16 19.92 -0.36
C ALA A 134 5.10 18.81 -0.38
N GLY A 135 5.46 17.62 -0.88
CA GLY A 135 4.57 16.46 -0.89
C GLY A 135 4.18 15.99 0.51
N VAL A 136 5.13 15.96 1.44
CA VAL A 136 4.87 15.68 2.87
C VAL A 136 3.93 16.72 3.48
N ALA A 137 4.19 18.01 3.24
CA ALA A 137 3.36 19.10 3.76
C ALA A 137 1.92 19.03 3.22
N LEU A 138 1.74 18.76 1.92
CA LEU A 138 0.43 18.56 1.30
C LEU A 138 -0.31 17.37 1.89
N CYS A 139 0.38 16.25 2.15
CA CYS A 139 -0.25 15.10 2.80
C CYS A 139 -0.69 15.41 4.24
N LEU A 140 0.15 16.11 5.02
CA LEU A 140 -0.22 16.54 6.36
C LEU A 140 -1.44 17.46 6.33
N ALA A 141 -1.46 18.45 5.43
CA ALA A 141 -2.61 19.32 5.23
C ALA A 141 -3.87 18.52 4.86
N GLY A 142 -3.75 17.55 3.94
CA GLY A 142 -4.86 16.67 3.55
C GLY A 142 -5.43 15.86 4.72
N VAL A 143 -4.57 15.29 5.58
CA VAL A 143 -4.99 14.60 6.80
C VAL A 143 -5.73 15.54 7.76
N PHE A 144 -5.21 16.75 7.97
CA PHE A 144 -5.86 17.73 8.84
C PHE A 144 -7.24 18.15 8.30
N VAL A 145 -7.37 18.34 6.99
CA VAL A 145 -8.66 18.61 6.35
C VAL A 145 -9.63 17.45 6.56
N LEU A 146 -9.20 16.19 6.33
CA LEU A 146 -10.05 15.01 6.58
C LEU A 146 -10.51 14.91 8.05
N ALA A 147 -9.65 15.27 8.99
CA ALA A 147 -9.96 15.15 10.42
C ALA A 147 -10.89 16.27 10.91
N PHE A 148 -10.59 17.52 10.54
CA PHE A 148 -11.19 18.70 11.19
C PHE A 148 -12.22 19.43 10.34
N TYR A 149 -12.24 19.20 9.02
CA TYR A 149 -13.14 19.88 8.11
C TYR A 149 -14.07 18.88 7.43
N ALA A 150 -15.34 18.84 7.84
CA ALA A 150 -16.37 18.10 7.10
C ALA A 150 -16.80 18.89 5.85
N GLY A 151 -17.15 20.17 6.01
CA GLY A 151 -17.71 20.99 4.92
C GLY A 151 -19.15 20.60 4.54
N PRO A 152 -19.76 21.29 3.56
CA PRO A 152 -21.12 20.99 3.11
C PRO A 152 -21.23 19.60 2.48
N ALA A 153 -22.42 19.01 2.57
CA ALA A 153 -22.81 17.81 1.85
C ALA A 153 -22.86 18.08 0.34
N LEU A 154 -22.15 17.28 -0.46
CA LEU A 154 -22.34 17.25 -1.91
C LEU A 154 -23.57 16.39 -2.22
N SER A 155 -24.39 16.80 -3.19
CA SER A 155 -25.63 16.10 -3.54
C SER A 155 -25.36 14.63 -3.87
N PRO A 156 -26.12 13.67 -3.31
CA PRO A 156 -26.03 12.27 -3.72
C PRO A 156 -26.28 12.13 -5.22
N VAL A 157 -25.49 11.31 -5.89
CA VAL A 157 -25.58 11.11 -7.35
C VAL A 157 -26.80 10.26 -7.74
N ASN A 158 -27.38 9.50 -6.80
CA ASN A 158 -28.58 8.69 -7.04
C ASN A 158 -29.52 8.69 -5.80
N PRO A 159 -30.83 8.97 -5.95
CA PRO A 159 -31.81 8.82 -4.87
C PRO A 159 -32.14 7.36 -4.53
N HIS A 160 -31.91 6.39 -5.43
CA HIS A 160 -32.15 4.96 -5.15
C HIS A 160 -30.91 4.30 -4.54
N ARG A 161 -31.02 3.89 -3.27
CA ARG A 161 -29.91 3.39 -2.46
C ARG A 161 -29.94 1.86 -2.34
N ALA A 162 -29.05 1.16 -3.05
CA ALA A 162 -29.09 -0.30 -3.18
C ALA A 162 -28.83 -1.08 -1.87
N PHE A 163 -27.99 -0.55 -0.97
CA PHE A 163 -27.72 -1.13 0.36
C PHE A 163 -28.08 -0.18 1.51
N ALA A 164 -28.88 0.86 1.27
CA ALA A 164 -29.31 1.66 2.40
C ALA A 164 -30.28 0.89 3.26
N VAL A 165 -29.97 0.82 4.55
CA VAL A 165 -30.88 0.29 5.56
C VAL A 165 -32.15 1.15 5.57
N ALA A 166 -33.30 0.53 5.33
CA ALA A 166 -34.63 1.17 5.38
C ALA A 166 -35.12 1.45 6.82
N HIS A 167 -34.21 1.57 7.80
CA HIS A 167 -34.55 2.00 9.14
C HIS A 167 -34.53 3.52 9.23
N ALA A 168 -35.70 4.10 9.00
CA ALA A 168 -36.07 5.41 9.52
C ALA A 168 -36.08 5.39 11.05
N SER A 169 -34.92 5.52 11.68
CA SER A 169 -34.77 5.84 13.10
C SER A 169 -33.32 6.22 13.40
N SER A 170 -33.08 7.52 13.61
CA SER A 170 -31.82 8.14 14.04
C SER A 170 -30.58 7.80 13.19
N SER A 171 -30.43 8.44 12.03
CA SER A 171 -29.10 8.62 11.45
C SER A 171 -28.31 9.58 12.36
N ASN A 172 -27.72 9.05 13.42
CA ASN A 172 -26.74 9.78 14.20
C ASN A 172 -25.57 10.09 13.27
N VAL A 173 -25.57 11.28 12.67
CA VAL A 173 -24.36 11.85 12.08
C VAL A 173 -23.28 11.65 13.14
N PRO A 174 -22.19 10.91 12.84
CA PRO A 174 -21.15 10.65 13.82
C PRO A 174 -20.75 11.96 14.46
N SER A 175 -20.74 12.00 15.80
CA SER A 175 -20.29 13.21 16.49
C SER A 175 -18.95 13.65 15.91
N ARG A 176 -18.69 14.96 15.83
CA ARG A 176 -17.41 15.48 15.32
C ARG A 176 -16.22 14.78 15.99
N MET A 177 -16.34 14.50 17.29
CA MET A 177 -15.33 13.76 18.05
C MET A 177 -15.17 12.31 17.56
N THR A 178 -16.26 11.60 17.29
CA THR A 178 -16.23 10.24 16.72
C THR A 178 -15.53 10.23 15.36
N TRP A 179 -15.85 11.19 14.50
CA TRP A 179 -15.21 11.36 13.19
C TRP A 179 -13.70 11.60 13.31
N ILE A 180 -13.29 12.56 14.15
CA ILE A 180 -11.86 12.86 14.39
C ILE A 180 -11.12 11.62 14.91
N ARG A 181 -11.70 10.90 15.89
CA ARG A 181 -11.11 9.65 16.41
C ARG A 181 -10.96 8.61 15.30
N GLY A 182 -11.99 8.45 14.47
CA GLY A 182 -11.95 7.57 13.30
C GLY A 182 -10.83 7.93 12.34
N THR A 183 -10.72 9.20 11.92
CA THR A 183 -9.66 9.66 11.02
C THR A 183 -8.27 9.47 11.61
N PHE A 184 -8.08 9.72 12.91
CA PHE A 184 -6.80 9.47 13.57
C PHE A 184 -6.42 7.99 13.59
N LEU A 185 -7.38 7.11 13.93
CA LEU A 185 -7.19 5.66 13.88
C LEU A 185 -6.87 5.18 12.45
N MET A 186 -7.49 5.80 11.44
CA MET A 186 -7.21 5.52 10.03
C MET A 186 -5.77 5.87 9.65
N VAL A 187 -5.29 7.06 10.04
CA VAL A 187 -3.91 7.48 9.77
C VAL A 187 -2.93 6.57 10.50
N LEU A 188 -3.21 6.19 11.75
CA LEU A 188 -2.38 5.25 12.50
C LEU A 188 -2.35 3.86 11.84
N ALA A 189 -3.48 3.41 11.28
CA ALA A 189 -3.53 2.18 10.48
C ALA A 189 -2.63 2.31 9.24
N ASN A 190 -2.68 3.43 8.51
CA ASN A 190 -1.81 3.66 7.35
C ASN A 190 -0.31 3.71 7.74
N VAL A 191 0.03 4.28 8.90
CA VAL A 191 1.42 4.30 9.42
C VAL A 191 1.91 2.89 9.74
N THR A 192 1.13 2.11 10.46
CA THR A 192 1.48 0.72 10.82
C THR A 192 1.56 -0.18 9.59
N TRP A 193 0.68 0.03 8.61
CA TRP A 193 0.73 -0.67 7.32
C TRP A 193 1.98 -0.30 6.51
N ALA A 194 2.30 1.00 6.42
CA ALA A 194 3.51 1.47 5.72
C ALA A 194 4.79 0.93 6.39
N LEU A 195 4.83 0.91 7.73
CA LEU A 195 5.92 0.29 8.48
C LEU A 195 6.04 -1.20 8.16
N TRP A 196 4.92 -1.92 8.13
CA TRP A 196 4.91 -3.33 7.72
C TRP A 196 5.45 -3.51 6.31
N ILE A 197 5.06 -2.70 5.33
CA ILE A 197 5.62 -2.77 3.95
C ILE A 197 7.14 -2.59 3.95
N VAL A 198 7.66 -1.61 4.70
CA VAL A 198 9.12 -1.36 4.79
C VAL A 198 9.83 -2.57 5.40
N LEU A 199 9.32 -3.09 6.51
CA LEU A 199 9.87 -4.26 7.20
C LEU A 199 9.79 -5.52 6.32
N GLN A 200 8.68 -5.71 5.62
CA GLN A 200 8.44 -6.83 4.70
C GLN A 200 9.46 -6.82 3.56
N SER A 201 9.79 -5.64 3.04
CA SER A 201 10.80 -5.50 1.97
C SER A 201 12.19 -5.95 2.43
N ALA A 202 12.57 -5.69 3.69
CA ALA A 202 13.82 -6.15 4.27
C ALA A 202 13.81 -7.66 4.51
N LEU A 203 12.69 -8.18 5.04
CA LEU A 203 12.53 -9.62 5.26
C LEU A 203 12.62 -10.43 3.96
N LEU A 204 12.00 -9.97 2.88
CA LEU A 204 12.04 -10.68 1.59
C LEU A 204 13.42 -10.66 0.91
N LYS A 205 14.33 -9.78 1.35
CA LYS A 205 15.75 -9.84 0.93
C LYS A 205 16.50 -10.94 1.67
N GLU A 206 16.21 -11.14 2.96
CA GLU A 206 16.81 -12.21 3.77
C GLU A 206 16.19 -13.59 3.43
N TYR A 207 14.89 -13.62 3.16
CA TYR A 207 14.12 -14.83 2.91
C TYR A 207 13.20 -14.65 1.69
N PRO A 208 13.68 -15.00 0.47
CA PRO A 208 13.01 -14.64 -0.79
C PRO A 208 11.77 -15.50 -1.14
N ASN A 209 11.29 -16.35 -0.22
CA ASN A 209 10.08 -17.14 -0.45
C ASN A 209 8.81 -16.35 -0.04
N LYS A 210 8.24 -15.64 -1.01
CA LYS A 210 7.08 -14.75 -0.83
C LYS A 210 5.82 -15.49 -0.39
N MET A 211 5.58 -16.67 -0.95
CA MET A 211 4.35 -17.44 -0.69
C MET A 211 4.37 -17.98 0.75
N LEU A 212 5.46 -18.64 1.16
CA LEU A 212 5.58 -19.12 2.54
C LEU A 212 5.52 -18.01 3.59
N VAL A 213 6.18 -16.87 3.34
CA VAL A 213 6.10 -15.69 4.24
C VAL A 213 4.66 -15.21 4.38
N THR A 214 3.94 -15.09 3.26
CA THR A 214 2.55 -14.61 3.25
C THR A 214 1.60 -15.57 3.96
N VAL A 215 1.72 -16.87 3.68
CA VAL A 215 0.89 -17.92 4.31
C VAL A 215 1.16 -17.98 5.81
N THR A 216 2.42 -17.96 6.22
CA THR A 216 2.80 -17.99 7.64
C THR A 216 2.27 -16.76 8.37
N GLN A 217 2.37 -15.56 7.76
CA GLN A 217 1.80 -14.34 8.32
C GLN A 217 0.26 -14.38 8.39
N CYS A 218 -0.42 -14.97 7.40
CA CYS A 218 -1.88 -15.14 7.43
C CYS A 218 -2.32 -16.09 8.56
N VAL A 219 -1.60 -17.19 8.76
CA VAL A 219 -1.87 -18.14 9.87
C VAL A 219 -1.64 -17.46 11.22
N PHE A 220 -0.51 -16.77 11.41
CA PHE A 220 -0.28 -16.01 12.64
C PHE A 220 -1.32 -14.92 12.86
N SER A 221 -1.68 -14.18 11.82
CA SER A 221 -2.73 -13.16 11.87
C SER A 221 -4.08 -13.76 12.24
N THR A 222 -4.41 -14.96 11.78
CA THR A 222 -5.64 -15.67 12.15
C THR A 222 -5.69 -15.93 13.65
N VAL A 223 -4.61 -16.49 14.21
CA VAL A 223 -4.51 -16.77 15.66
C VAL A 223 -4.55 -15.47 16.47
N GLN A 224 -3.78 -14.46 16.08
CA GLN A 224 -3.73 -13.18 16.77
C GLN A 224 -5.08 -12.45 16.71
N SER A 225 -5.72 -12.41 15.53
CA SER A 225 -7.03 -11.79 15.35
C SER A 225 -8.14 -12.53 16.10
N PHE A 226 -8.03 -13.85 16.25
CA PHE A 226 -8.93 -14.62 17.11
C PHE A 226 -8.82 -14.15 18.57
N VAL A 227 -7.60 -14.08 19.11
CA VAL A 227 -7.36 -13.61 20.49
C VAL A 227 -7.91 -12.19 20.68
N VAL A 228 -7.60 -11.28 19.74
CA VAL A 228 -8.11 -9.90 19.78
C VAL A 228 -9.64 -9.87 19.73
N ALA A 229 -10.27 -10.65 18.85
CA ALA A 229 -11.72 -10.68 18.72
C ALA A 229 -12.40 -11.24 19.98
N VAL A 230 -11.89 -12.30 20.59
CA VAL A 230 -12.45 -12.87 21.84
C VAL A 230 -12.35 -11.87 22.99
N VAL A 231 -11.25 -11.14 23.07
CA VAL A 231 -11.06 -10.11 24.11
C VAL A 231 -11.97 -8.90 23.89
N ALA A 232 -12.12 -8.47 22.64
CA ALA A 232 -12.88 -7.27 22.28
C ALA A 232 -14.40 -7.50 22.21
N GLU A 233 -14.85 -8.69 21.83
CA GLU A 233 -16.26 -9.04 21.70
C GLU A 233 -16.54 -10.40 22.37
N LYS A 234 -16.92 -10.31 23.65
CA LYS A 234 -17.23 -11.46 24.51
C LYS A 234 -18.63 -12.03 24.27
N ASP A 235 -19.49 -11.30 23.58
CA ASP A 235 -20.83 -11.77 23.21
C ASP A 235 -20.76 -12.65 21.95
N PHE A 236 -20.78 -13.97 22.15
CA PHE A 236 -20.73 -14.95 21.08
C PHE A 236 -21.94 -14.92 20.14
N SER A 237 -23.04 -14.24 20.48
CA SER A 237 -24.15 -14.08 19.55
C SER A 237 -23.75 -13.28 18.30
N LYS A 238 -22.79 -12.36 18.43
CA LYS A 238 -22.22 -11.56 17.33
C LYS A 238 -21.18 -12.31 16.50
N TRP A 239 -20.81 -13.52 16.91
CA TRP A 239 -19.93 -14.41 16.16
C TRP A 239 -20.70 -15.26 15.15
N ASN A 240 -22.03 -15.34 15.30
CA ASN A 240 -22.88 -16.08 14.38
C ASN A 240 -22.89 -15.40 13.00
N LEU A 241 -22.33 -16.11 12.03
CA LEU A 241 -22.36 -15.70 10.64
C LEU A 241 -23.77 -15.91 10.09
N ARG A 242 -24.36 -14.84 9.57
CA ARG A 242 -25.62 -14.87 8.84
C ARG A 242 -25.31 -14.92 7.33
N LEU A 243 -26.21 -15.50 6.54
CA LEU A 243 -26.12 -15.49 5.08
C LEU A 243 -26.53 -14.11 4.52
N ASP A 244 -25.80 -13.07 4.91
CA ASP A 244 -26.04 -11.68 4.54
C ASP A 244 -24.80 -11.03 3.91
N ILE A 245 -24.86 -9.71 3.71
CA ILE A 245 -23.75 -8.92 3.14
C ILE A 245 -22.44 -9.07 3.92
N SER A 246 -22.49 -9.39 5.21
CA SER A 246 -21.31 -9.60 6.05
C SER A 246 -20.54 -10.83 5.62
N LEU A 247 -21.23 -11.92 5.25
CA LEU A 247 -20.58 -13.14 4.77
C LEU A 247 -19.96 -12.94 3.39
N ILE A 248 -20.66 -12.24 2.49
CA ILE A 248 -20.12 -11.85 1.18
C ILE A 248 -18.86 -11.00 1.37
N ALA A 249 -18.91 -10.04 2.30
CA ALA A 249 -17.78 -9.18 2.65
C ALA A 249 -16.58 -9.98 3.18
N ILE A 250 -16.80 -10.96 4.05
CA ILE A 250 -15.75 -11.84 4.57
C ILE A 250 -15.08 -12.61 3.43
N PHE A 251 -15.85 -13.28 2.57
CA PHE A 251 -15.29 -14.07 1.48
C PHE A 251 -14.59 -13.20 0.44
N TYR A 252 -15.20 -12.09 0.06
CA TYR A 252 -14.60 -11.13 -0.88
C TYR A 252 -13.27 -10.58 -0.34
N THR A 253 -13.25 -10.12 0.91
CA THR A 253 -12.04 -9.53 1.49
C THR A 253 -10.97 -10.56 1.87
N GLY A 254 -11.37 -11.78 2.25
CA GLY A 254 -10.46 -12.88 2.51
C GLY A 254 -9.85 -13.44 1.23
N PHE A 255 -10.68 -13.91 0.30
CA PHE A 255 -10.20 -14.59 -0.90
C PHE A 255 -9.69 -13.62 -1.97
N VAL A 256 -10.48 -12.60 -2.34
CA VAL A 256 -10.15 -11.73 -3.49
C VAL A 256 -9.13 -10.66 -3.09
N VAL A 257 -9.36 -9.98 -1.97
CA VAL A 257 -8.44 -8.92 -1.55
C VAL A 257 -7.14 -9.50 -0.99
N THR A 258 -7.23 -10.41 -0.02
CA THR A 258 -6.02 -10.92 0.65
C THR A 258 -5.33 -12.00 -0.20
N GLY A 259 -6.07 -12.92 -0.82
CA GLY A 259 -5.50 -13.95 -1.67
C GLY A 259 -5.05 -13.45 -3.05
N VAL A 260 -5.98 -12.93 -3.85
CA VAL A 260 -5.71 -12.58 -5.26
C VAL A 260 -4.93 -11.26 -5.38
N SER A 261 -5.33 -10.21 -4.66
CA SER A 261 -4.73 -8.88 -4.88
C SER A 261 -3.29 -8.80 -4.39
N TYR A 262 -2.92 -9.47 -3.31
CA TYR A 262 -1.52 -9.50 -2.87
C TYR A 262 -0.60 -10.13 -3.93
N TYR A 263 -1.06 -11.20 -4.59
CA TYR A 263 -0.33 -11.79 -5.71
C TYR A 263 -0.24 -10.81 -6.89
N LEU A 264 -1.36 -10.22 -7.31
CA LEU A 264 -1.38 -9.25 -8.41
C LEU A 264 -0.50 -8.02 -8.12
N GLN A 265 -0.46 -7.56 -6.87
CA GLN A 265 0.43 -6.48 -6.43
C GLN A 265 1.89 -6.89 -6.54
N ALA A 266 2.27 -8.05 -6.00
CA ALA A 266 3.63 -8.56 -6.11
C ALA A 266 4.07 -8.66 -7.57
N TRP A 267 3.21 -9.21 -8.44
CA TRP A 267 3.48 -9.36 -9.87
C TRP A 267 3.59 -8.00 -10.59
N CYS A 268 2.70 -7.06 -10.26
CA CYS A 268 2.75 -5.70 -10.81
C CYS A 268 4.02 -4.95 -10.37
N MET A 269 4.44 -5.12 -9.12
CA MET A 269 5.67 -4.52 -8.59
C MET A 269 6.93 -5.12 -9.24
N GLU A 270 6.94 -6.41 -9.57
CA GLU A 270 8.05 -7.03 -10.31
C GLU A 270 8.18 -6.47 -11.74
N MET A 271 7.07 -6.21 -12.42
CA MET A 271 7.09 -5.61 -13.77
C MET A 271 7.41 -4.11 -13.74
N LYS A 272 6.62 -3.39 -12.93
CA LYS A 272 6.48 -1.95 -12.73
C LYS A 272 7.55 -1.21 -11.92
N GLY A 273 8.03 -1.91 -10.90
CA GLY A 273 8.45 -1.31 -9.63
C GLY A 273 7.26 -0.87 -8.74
N PRO A 274 7.49 -0.65 -7.43
CA PRO A 274 6.45 -0.24 -6.46
C PRO A 274 5.89 1.17 -6.69
N VAL A 275 6.69 2.07 -7.26
CA VAL A 275 6.27 3.44 -7.64
C VAL A 275 5.13 3.38 -8.66
N PHE A 276 5.18 2.43 -9.60
CA PHE A 276 4.14 2.28 -10.61
C PHE A 276 2.78 2.00 -9.99
N LEU A 277 2.71 1.03 -9.07
CA LEU A 277 1.46 0.66 -8.41
C LEU A 277 0.88 1.83 -7.59
N ALA A 278 1.73 2.55 -6.85
CA ALA A 278 1.32 3.68 -6.02
C ALA A 278 0.68 4.83 -6.83
N MET A 279 1.08 5.05 -8.09
CA MET A 279 0.49 6.08 -8.96
C MET A 279 -1.00 5.85 -9.26
N TRP A 280 -1.50 4.63 -9.07
CA TRP A 280 -2.89 4.27 -9.33
C TRP A 280 -3.81 4.39 -8.11
N ASN A 281 -3.27 4.57 -6.89
CA ASN A 281 -4.10 4.70 -5.68
C ASN A 281 -5.17 5.81 -5.78
N PRO A 282 -4.90 6.97 -6.41
CA PRO A 282 -5.93 8.00 -6.59
C PRO A 282 -7.14 7.52 -7.40
N LEU A 283 -6.96 6.55 -8.31
CA LEU A 283 -8.06 5.97 -9.07
C LEU A 283 -9.01 5.18 -8.17
N CYS A 284 -8.49 4.44 -7.20
CA CYS A 284 -9.34 3.77 -6.20
C CYS A 284 -10.12 4.77 -5.35
N PHE A 285 -9.54 5.92 -5.01
CA PHE A 285 -10.27 6.98 -4.32
C PHE A 285 -11.44 7.50 -5.17
N VAL A 286 -11.21 7.81 -6.44
CA VAL A 286 -12.26 8.28 -7.36
C VAL A 286 -13.38 7.25 -7.51
N PHE A 287 -13.04 5.98 -7.74
CA PHE A 287 -14.05 4.91 -7.81
C PHE A 287 -14.79 4.73 -6.49
N THR A 288 -14.12 4.88 -5.35
CA THR A 288 -14.75 4.76 -4.03
C THR A 288 -15.74 5.88 -3.77
N ILE A 289 -15.46 7.13 -4.16
CA ILE A 289 -16.44 8.23 -4.09
C ILE A 289 -17.73 7.84 -4.84
N PHE A 290 -17.59 7.38 -6.09
CA PHE A 290 -18.73 7.01 -6.91
C PHE A 290 -19.50 5.81 -6.32
N CYS A 291 -18.80 4.71 -6.03
CA CYS A 291 -19.41 3.48 -5.53
C CYS A 291 -20.00 3.65 -4.13
N SER A 292 -19.34 4.36 -3.21
CA SER A 292 -19.89 4.58 -1.87
C SER A 292 -21.14 5.45 -1.89
N SER A 293 -21.18 6.49 -2.73
CA SER A 293 -22.38 7.31 -2.92
C SER A 293 -23.53 6.49 -3.52
N PHE A 294 -23.26 5.65 -4.53
CA PHE A 294 -24.29 4.87 -5.22
C PHE A 294 -24.79 3.67 -4.41
N PHE A 295 -23.88 2.87 -3.83
CA PHE A 295 -24.20 1.61 -3.16
C PHE A 295 -24.57 1.81 -1.69
N LEU A 296 -23.81 2.61 -0.93
CA LEU A 296 -24.07 2.84 0.50
C LEU A 296 -24.95 4.07 0.76
N GLY A 297 -25.10 4.96 -0.22
CA GLY A 297 -25.77 6.25 0.00
C GLY A 297 -24.94 7.20 0.87
N GLU A 298 -23.62 7.02 0.95
CA GLU A 298 -22.74 7.94 1.69
C GLU A 298 -22.80 9.33 1.05
N ILE A 299 -23.07 10.33 1.89
CA ILE A 299 -23.00 11.72 1.49
C ILE A 299 -21.53 12.12 1.47
N VAL A 300 -21.01 12.45 0.29
CA VAL A 300 -19.62 12.89 0.15
C VAL A 300 -19.54 14.33 0.61
N HIS A 301 -18.79 14.57 1.67
CA HIS A 301 -18.59 15.92 2.18
C HIS A 301 -17.42 16.62 1.47
N LEU A 302 -17.52 17.94 1.32
CA LEU A 302 -16.49 18.75 0.65
C LEU A 302 -15.09 18.53 1.25
N GLY A 303 -14.99 18.37 2.56
CA GLY A 303 -13.71 18.13 3.23
C GLY A 303 -13.06 16.81 2.88
N SER A 304 -13.84 15.75 2.62
CA SER A 304 -13.31 14.50 2.09
C SER A 304 -12.73 14.67 0.69
N THR A 305 -13.38 15.47 -0.16
CA THR A 305 -12.91 15.76 -1.52
C THR A 305 -11.66 16.63 -1.51
N VAL A 306 -11.65 17.73 -0.74
CA VAL A 306 -10.49 18.64 -0.64
C VAL A 306 -9.32 17.95 0.05
N GLY A 307 -9.56 17.24 1.16
CA GLY A 307 -8.54 16.47 1.87
C GLY A 307 -7.96 15.36 0.99
N GLY A 308 -8.81 14.65 0.24
CA GLY A 308 -8.39 13.67 -0.76
C GLY A 308 -7.54 14.28 -1.88
N ALA A 309 -7.93 15.44 -2.42
CA ALA A 309 -7.15 16.13 -3.46
C ALA A 309 -5.76 16.55 -2.96
N LEU A 310 -5.65 17.05 -1.72
CA LEU A 310 -4.37 17.38 -1.08
C LEU A 310 -3.50 16.13 -0.89
N LEU A 311 -4.08 15.01 -0.45
CA LEU A 311 -3.37 13.74 -0.31
C LEU A 311 -2.84 13.21 -1.66
N VAL A 312 -3.65 13.30 -2.71
CA VAL A 312 -3.27 12.92 -4.08
C VAL A 312 -2.15 13.82 -4.61
N GLY A 313 -2.25 15.14 -4.39
CA GLY A 313 -1.20 16.09 -4.73
C GLY A 313 0.12 15.79 -4.00
N GLY A 314 0.03 15.49 -2.70
CA GLY A 314 1.19 15.12 -1.89
C GLY A 314 1.87 13.85 -2.36
N LEU A 315 1.08 12.81 -2.65
CA LEU A 315 1.52 11.56 -3.27
C LEU A 315 2.28 11.81 -4.56
N TYR A 316 1.67 12.48 -5.54
CA TYR A 316 2.30 12.70 -6.84
C TYR A 316 3.54 13.58 -6.75
N SER A 317 3.59 14.54 -5.83
CA SER A 317 4.79 15.35 -5.59
C SER A 317 5.99 14.49 -5.15
N VAL A 318 5.78 13.57 -4.19
CA VAL A 318 6.83 12.63 -3.73
C VAL A 318 7.22 11.64 -4.83
N LEU A 319 6.25 11.05 -5.54
CA LEU A 319 6.53 10.10 -6.61
C LEU A 319 7.26 10.77 -7.79
N TRP A 320 6.88 11.99 -8.14
CA TRP A 320 7.55 12.77 -9.18
C TRP A 320 8.99 13.09 -8.79
N ALA A 321 9.22 13.49 -7.54
CA ALA A 321 10.57 13.72 -7.04
C ALA A 321 11.43 12.47 -7.11
N LYS A 322 10.89 11.31 -6.71
CA LYS A 322 11.58 10.03 -6.77
C LYS A 322 11.91 9.60 -8.20
N SER A 323 10.95 9.76 -9.12
CA SER A 323 11.16 9.52 -10.56
C SER A 323 12.25 10.43 -11.15
N ARG A 324 12.30 11.70 -10.72
CA ARG A 324 13.35 12.64 -11.14
C ARG A 324 14.73 12.25 -10.62
N GLU A 325 14.85 11.84 -9.35
CA GLU A 325 16.13 11.36 -8.80
C GLU A 325 16.64 10.15 -9.56
N THR A 326 15.81 9.13 -9.80
CA THR A 326 16.21 7.95 -10.58
C THR A 326 16.70 8.34 -11.98
N LYS A 327 16.04 9.30 -12.64
CA LYS A 327 16.47 9.79 -13.95
C LYS A 327 17.81 10.52 -13.90
N ILE A 328 18.06 11.31 -12.86
CA ILE A 328 19.33 12.04 -12.67
C ILE A 328 20.46 11.04 -12.38
N ASP A 329 20.25 10.07 -11.50
CA ASP A 329 21.25 9.05 -11.17
C ASP A 329 21.64 8.24 -12.43
N LEU A 330 20.66 7.83 -13.24
CA LEU A 330 20.90 7.17 -14.54
C LEU A 330 21.70 8.04 -15.53
N MET A 331 21.47 9.36 -15.54
CA MET A 331 22.22 10.27 -16.40
C MET A 331 23.68 10.41 -15.95
N ILE A 332 23.92 10.48 -14.64
CA ILE A 332 25.27 10.53 -14.06
C ILE A 332 26.03 9.24 -14.35
N ASP A 333 25.39 8.08 -14.21
CA ASP A 333 26.01 6.78 -14.51
C ASP A 333 26.38 6.67 -16.00
N LEU A 334 25.49 7.10 -16.91
CA LEU A 334 25.77 7.11 -18.34
C LEU A 334 26.95 8.02 -18.71
N ASP A 335 27.02 9.22 -18.13
CA ASP A 335 28.10 10.17 -18.35
C ASP A 335 29.44 9.64 -17.81
N GLY A 336 29.44 9.06 -16.60
CA GLY A 336 30.62 8.43 -16.02
C GLY A 336 31.13 7.21 -16.81
N THR A 337 30.22 6.42 -17.39
CA THR A 337 30.60 5.28 -18.24
C THR A 337 31.19 5.74 -19.58
N GLN A 338 30.71 6.86 -20.13
CA GLN A 338 31.28 7.47 -21.34
C GLN A 338 32.67 8.06 -21.07
N ASP A 339 32.87 8.70 -19.92
CA ASP A 339 34.15 9.30 -19.54
C ASP A 339 35.23 8.23 -19.25
N GLU A 340 34.88 7.10 -18.63
CA GLU A 340 35.79 5.94 -18.51
C GLU A 340 36.13 5.29 -19.86
N GLY A 341 35.15 5.19 -20.76
CA GLY A 341 35.37 4.72 -22.13
C GLY A 341 36.31 5.64 -22.91
N HIS A 342 36.18 6.96 -22.72
CA HIS A 342 37.02 7.96 -23.36
C HIS A 342 38.44 8.06 -22.77
N LYS A 343 38.61 7.71 -21.49
CA LYS A 343 39.95 7.53 -20.87
C LYS A 343 40.64 6.26 -21.36
N LYS A 344 39.95 5.12 -21.41
CA LYS A 344 40.52 3.86 -21.95
C LYS A 344 40.92 3.95 -23.42
N SER A 345 40.14 4.68 -24.24
CA SER A 345 40.51 4.92 -25.64
C SER A 345 41.71 5.87 -25.80
N ARG A 346 41.82 6.91 -24.95
CA ARG A 346 43.01 7.77 -24.91
C ARG A 346 44.27 7.04 -24.43
N ASP A 347 44.15 6.16 -23.44
CA ASP A 347 45.30 5.39 -22.93
C ASP A 347 45.75 4.32 -23.96
N GLN A 348 44.84 3.72 -24.73
CA GLN A 348 45.20 2.84 -25.85
C GLN A 348 45.83 3.58 -27.03
N ASP A 349 45.35 4.79 -27.38
CA ASP A 349 45.96 5.60 -28.46
C ASP A 349 47.31 6.20 -28.02
N GLY A 350 47.45 6.56 -26.74
CA GLY A 350 48.71 7.01 -26.15
C GLY A 350 49.75 5.90 -25.99
N GLY A 351 49.32 4.66 -25.73
CA GLY A 351 50.18 3.47 -25.72
C GLY A 351 50.74 3.14 -27.11
N LYS A 352 49.89 3.14 -28.14
CA LYS A 352 50.32 2.89 -29.54
C LYS A 352 51.29 3.95 -30.07
N LYS A 353 51.07 5.23 -29.76
CA LYS A 353 52.00 6.31 -30.15
C LYS A 353 53.37 6.22 -29.46
N LYS A 354 53.42 5.70 -28.22
CA LYS A 354 54.70 5.44 -27.53
C LYS A 354 55.45 4.23 -28.09
N GLU A 355 54.74 3.18 -28.50
CA GLU A 355 55.35 2.03 -29.20
C GLU A 355 55.88 2.43 -30.60
N GLU A 356 55.12 3.19 -31.38
CA GLU A 356 55.59 3.68 -32.70
C GLU A 356 56.77 4.66 -32.58
N SER A 357 56.81 5.51 -31.56
CA SER A 357 57.94 6.43 -31.32
C SER A 357 59.19 5.72 -30.77
N ALA A 358 59.06 4.63 -30.02
CA ALA A 358 60.21 3.84 -29.56
C ALA A 358 60.80 2.98 -30.69
N THR A 359 59.95 2.54 -31.63
CA THR A 359 60.38 1.73 -32.79
C THR A 359 61.08 2.59 -33.85
N SER A 360 60.73 3.88 -34.00
CA SER A 360 61.40 4.80 -34.94
C SER A 360 62.74 5.34 -34.44
N LEU A 361 62.94 5.46 -33.11
CA LEU A 361 64.22 5.87 -32.51
C LEU A 361 65.27 4.75 -32.48
N GLY A 362 64.86 3.48 -32.46
CA GLY A 362 65.78 2.33 -32.51
C GLY A 362 66.36 2.01 -33.90
N VAL A 363 65.87 2.64 -34.97
CA VAL A 363 66.29 2.37 -36.36
C VAL A 363 67.32 3.40 -36.87
N VAL A 364 67.62 4.46 -36.11
CA VAL A 364 68.57 5.51 -36.53
C VAL A 364 69.98 5.31 -35.97
N GLU A 365 70.22 4.31 -35.11
CA GLU A 365 71.53 4.05 -34.49
C GLU A 365 72.28 2.82 -35.05
N GLN A 366 71.97 2.42 -36.28
CA GLN A 366 72.75 1.47 -37.07
C GLN A 366 72.77 1.87 -38.55
N ALA A 367 73.58 2.88 -38.89
CA ALA A 367 74.04 3.14 -40.25
C ALA A 367 75.46 3.71 -40.20
#